data_AF-A0A0G1JXC6-F1
#
_entry.id   AF-A0A0G1JXC6-F1
#
_cell.length_a   1.000
_cell.length_b   1.000
_cell.length_c   1.000
_cell.angle_alpha   90.00
_cell.angle_beta   90.00
_cell.angle_gamma   90.00
#
_symmetry.space_group_name_H-M   'P 1'
#
loop_
_entity.id
_entity.type
_entity.pdbx_description
1 polymer ?
#
loop_
_entity_poly.entity_id
_entity_poly.type
_entity_poly.pdbx_seq_one_letter_code
_entity_poly.pdbx_strand_id
1 'polypeptide(L)'
;MTQAAETLRTQLTRVRQKALAGERPSACPISNALESYRFSWDSTSYSVTPQCGGAILPTTTQLPANVTLAASVDCPASGYLEFGTLARGTDLTNDCLLTLSGAGSTASLTIKKSGNIE
;
A
#
# COMPACT_ATOMS: atom_id res chain seq x y z
N MET A 1 -7.52 -5.89 -17.18
CA MET A 1 -7.30 -6.14 -15.73
C MET A 1 -5.81 -6.31 -15.40
N THR A 2 -5.07 -7.12 -16.18
CA THR A 2 -3.63 -7.39 -15.99
C THR A 2 -2.77 -6.14 -15.75
N GLN A 3 -2.87 -5.12 -16.61
CA GLN A 3 -2.08 -3.89 -16.47
C GLN A 3 -2.33 -3.14 -15.15
N ALA A 4 -3.59 -3.07 -14.69
CA ALA A 4 -3.93 -2.38 -13.44
C ALA A 4 -3.39 -3.13 -12.22
N ALA A 5 -3.49 -4.47 -12.23
CA ALA A 5 -2.92 -5.32 -11.19
C ALA A 5 -1.39 -5.27 -11.16
N GLU A 6 -0.73 -5.28 -12.32
CA GLU A 6 0.72 -5.11 -12.42
C GLU A 6 1.16 -3.74 -11.89
N THR A 7 0.44 -2.68 -12.25
CA THR A 7 0.73 -1.32 -11.76
C THR A 7 0.62 -1.27 -10.23
N LEU A 8 -0.45 -1.83 -9.66
CA LEU A 8 -0.63 -1.90 -8.21
C LEU A 8 0.48 -2.73 -7.54
N ARG A 9 0.83 -3.90 -8.10
CA ARG A 9 1.94 -4.74 -7.61
C ARG A 9 3.26 -3.98 -7.60
N THR A 10 3.60 -3.30 -8.69
CA THR A 10 4.83 -2.51 -8.81
C THR A 10 4.85 -1.39 -7.77
N GLN A 11 3.73 -0.67 -7.58
CA GLN A 11 3.67 0.39 -6.57
C GLN A 11 3.84 -0.16 -5.15
N LEU A 12 3.10 -1.21 -4.77
CA LEU A 12 3.25 -1.85 -3.46
C LEU A 12 4.68 -2.33 -3.21
N THR A 13 5.30 -2.93 -4.23
CA THR A 13 6.68 -3.42 -4.15
C THR A 13 7.66 -2.29 -3.95
N ARG A 14 7.49 -1.19 -4.69
CA ARG A 14 8.31 0.01 -4.55
C ARG A 14 8.16 0.65 -3.18
N VAL A 15 6.93 0.78 -2.68
CA VAL A 15 6.66 1.36 -1.35
C VAL A 15 7.31 0.52 -0.26
N ARG A 16 7.16 -0.80 -0.33
CA ARG A 16 7.84 -1.74 0.58
C ARG A 16 9.36 -1.56 0.53
N GLN A 17 9.96 -1.51 -0.66
CA GLN A 17 11.41 -1.31 -0.80
C GLN A 17 11.88 0.02 -0.20
N LYS A 18 11.14 1.11 -0.43
CA LYS A 18 11.43 2.41 0.18
C LYS A 18 11.37 2.35 1.70
N ALA A 19 10.36 1.67 2.25
CA ALA A 19 10.24 1.47 3.68
C ALA A 19 11.46 0.72 4.23
N LEU A 20 11.79 -0.44 3.66
CA LEU A 20 12.92 -1.27 4.08
C LEU A 20 14.26 -0.52 4.00
N ALA A 21 14.44 0.31 2.97
CA ALA A 21 15.63 1.15 2.80
C ALA A 21 15.67 2.36 3.76
N GLY A 22 14.59 2.63 4.50
CA GLY A 22 14.46 3.86 5.28
C GLY A 22 14.51 5.11 4.40
N GLU A 23 14.10 5.01 3.13
CA GLU A 23 14.15 6.11 2.17
C GLU A 23 13.19 7.20 2.62
N ARG A 24 13.73 8.23 3.27
CA ARG A 24 12.96 9.34 3.83
C ARG A 24 12.62 10.37 2.74
N PRO A 25 11.33 10.63 2.46
CA PRO A 25 10.94 11.70 1.55
C PRO A 25 11.34 13.07 2.07
N SER A 26 11.59 14.03 1.18
CA SER A 26 11.85 15.43 1.55
C SER A 26 10.71 16.08 2.32
N ALA A 27 9.48 15.58 2.14
CA ALA A 27 8.30 16.00 2.89
C ALA A 27 8.36 15.65 4.39
N CYS A 28 9.21 14.71 4.79
CA CYS A 28 9.44 14.43 6.21
C CYS A 28 10.28 15.54 6.86
N PRO A 29 9.94 15.98 8.09
CA PRO A 29 10.81 16.85 8.87
C PRO A 29 12.21 16.24 9.00
N ILE A 30 13.26 17.07 8.92
CA ILE A 30 14.66 16.61 9.02
C ILE A 30 14.95 15.96 10.38
N SER A 31 14.27 16.42 11.42
CA SER A 31 14.39 15.91 12.79
C SER A 31 13.76 14.53 13.00
N ASN A 32 12.92 14.05 12.07
CA ASN A 32 12.11 12.87 12.28
C ASN A 32 12.57 11.71 11.39
N ALA A 33 12.72 10.53 12.00
CA ALA A 33 12.96 9.31 11.27
C ALA A 33 11.70 8.88 10.49
N LEU A 34 11.90 8.22 9.34
CA LEU A 34 10.83 7.50 8.69
C LEU A 34 10.49 6.27 9.55
N GLU A 35 9.21 6.12 9.87
CA GLU A 35 8.71 4.99 10.65
C GLU A 35 8.11 3.92 9.73
N SER A 36 7.29 4.34 8.77
CA SER A 36 6.60 3.47 7.82
C SER A 36 6.14 4.24 6.59
N TYR A 37 5.68 3.51 5.58
CA TYR A 37 4.82 4.02 4.53
C TYR A 37 3.44 3.39 4.67
N ARG A 38 2.42 4.23 4.86
CA ARG A 38 1.02 3.81 4.89
C ARG A 38 0.48 3.69 3.49
N PHE A 39 0.00 2.51 3.12
CA PHE A 39 -0.79 2.26 1.93
C PHE A 39 -2.27 2.23 2.34
N SER A 40 -3.07 3.16 1.82
CA SER A 40 -4.52 3.22 2.07
C SER A 40 -5.28 2.98 0.78
N TRP A 41 -6.46 2.38 0.85
CA TRP A 41 -7.28 2.11 -0.32
C TRP A 41 -8.74 2.44 -0.08
N ASP A 42 -9.42 2.76 -1.17
CA ASP A 42 -10.88 2.77 -1.28
C ASP A 42 -11.29 1.93 -2.50
N SER A 43 -12.58 1.97 -2.85
CA SER A 43 -13.10 1.17 -3.97
C SER A 43 -12.61 1.60 -5.35
N THR A 44 -12.08 2.82 -5.50
CA THR A 44 -11.74 3.45 -6.78
C THR A 44 -10.34 4.07 -6.82
N SER A 45 -9.64 4.10 -5.70
CA SER A 45 -8.33 4.73 -5.57
C SER A 45 -7.50 4.09 -4.46
N TYR A 46 -6.21 4.36 -4.50
CA TYR A 46 -5.31 4.07 -3.39
C TYR A 46 -4.33 5.21 -3.19
N SER A 47 -3.75 5.30 -2.01
CA SER A 47 -2.77 6.32 -1.68
C SER A 47 -1.63 5.80 -0.84
N VAL A 48 -0.50 6.50 -0.95
CA VAL A 48 0.70 6.22 -0.17
C VAL A 48 1.07 7.47 0.62
N THR A 49 1.26 7.30 1.93
CA THR A 49 1.64 8.39 2.85
C THR A 49 2.82 7.96 3.72
N PRO A 50 3.99 8.63 3.64
CA PRO A 50 5.08 8.37 4.58
C PRO A 50 4.68 8.80 6.00
N GLN A 51 5.02 7.97 6.99
CA GLN A 51 4.81 8.24 8.41
C GLN A 51 6.14 8.60 9.05
N CYS A 52 6.28 9.85 9.49
CA CYS A 52 7.50 10.38 10.12
C CYS A 52 7.16 11.53 11.09
N GLY A 53 6.13 11.34 11.92
CA GLY A 53 5.79 12.27 13.01
C GLY A 53 5.25 13.65 12.60
N GLY A 54 4.67 13.78 11.40
CA GLY A 54 4.07 15.03 10.90
C GLY A 54 2.94 14.79 9.91
N ALA A 55 2.13 15.82 9.65
CA ALA A 55 1.06 15.75 8.67
C ALA A 55 1.64 15.84 7.25
N ILE A 56 1.73 14.71 6.56
CA ILE A 56 2.17 14.63 5.16
C ILE A 56 0.98 14.30 4.28
N LEU A 57 0.88 15.00 3.16
CA LEU A 57 -0.18 14.74 2.18
C LEU A 57 0.03 13.39 1.49
N PRO A 58 -1.03 12.59 1.33
CA PRO A 58 -0.98 11.35 0.57
C PRO A 58 -0.68 11.62 -0.90
N THR A 59 0.07 10.71 -1.54
CA THR A 59 0.10 10.61 -3.00
C THR A 59 -0.98 9.61 -3.43
N THR A 60 -2.06 10.12 -4.02
CA THR A 60 -3.22 9.32 -4.43
C THR A 60 -3.15 8.95 -5.91
N THR A 61 -3.43 7.69 -6.22
CA THR A 61 -3.58 7.17 -7.58
C THR A 61 -5.00 6.71 -7.79
N GLN A 62 -5.65 7.22 -8.84
CA GLN A 62 -6.98 6.79 -9.25
C GLN A 62 -6.88 5.51 -10.06
N LEU A 63 -7.78 4.56 -9.80
CA LEU A 63 -7.90 3.37 -10.64
C LEU A 63 -8.53 3.77 -11.99
N PRO A 64 -8.26 3.00 -13.06
CA PRO A 64 -8.95 3.19 -14.32
C PRO A 64 -10.48 3.15 -14.15
N ALA A 65 -11.21 3.87 -15.00
CA ALA A 65 -12.66 3.85 -14.97
C ALA A 65 -13.19 2.41 -15.05
N ASN A 66 -14.24 2.11 -14.28
CA ASN A 66 -14.87 0.79 -14.16
C ASN A 66 -13.97 -0.31 -13.55
N VAL A 67 -12.83 0.05 -12.94
CA VAL A 67 -12.04 -0.84 -12.11
C VAL A 67 -12.30 -0.51 -10.65
N THR A 68 -12.64 -1.52 -9.85
CA THR A 68 -12.80 -1.40 -8.41
C THR A 68 -11.76 -2.21 -7.67
N LEU A 69 -11.39 -1.74 -6.47
CA LEU A 69 -10.50 -2.43 -5.55
C LEU A 69 -11.28 -2.86 -4.31
N ALA A 70 -11.15 -4.13 -3.94
CA ALA A 70 -11.71 -4.69 -2.73
C ALA A 70 -10.62 -5.39 -1.92
N ALA A 71 -10.73 -5.32 -0.61
CA ALA A 71 -9.87 -6.04 0.33
C ALA A 71 -10.63 -7.20 0.96
N SER A 72 -9.95 -8.31 1.22
CA SER A 72 -10.53 -9.42 1.99
C SER A 72 -10.76 -9.03 3.45
N VAL A 73 -11.54 -9.84 4.15
CA VAL A 73 -11.83 -9.67 5.59
C VAL A 73 -10.58 -9.78 6.47
N ASP A 74 -9.50 -10.35 5.95
CA ASP A 74 -8.21 -10.51 6.65
C ASP A 74 -7.35 -9.23 6.60
N CYS A 75 -7.69 -8.29 5.72
CA CYS A 75 -7.06 -6.98 5.69
C CYS A 75 -7.56 -6.09 6.85
N PRO A 76 -6.77 -5.10 7.29
CA PRO A 76 -7.21 -4.16 8.31
C PRO A 76 -8.51 -3.44 7.92
N ALA A 77 -9.50 -3.48 8.81
CA ALA A 77 -10.80 -2.83 8.63
C ALA A 77 -10.70 -1.30 8.51
N SER A 78 -9.57 -0.71 8.90
CA SER A 78 -9.26 0.70 8.72
C SER A 78 -9.07 1.12 7.25
N GLY A 79 -8.95 0.18 6.32
CA GLY A 79 -8.72 0.47 4.91
C GLY A 79 -7.29 0.92 4.59
N TYR A 80 -6.34 0.61 5.49
CA TYR A 80 -4.92 0.86 5.26
C TYR A 80 -4.05 -0.22 5.90
N LEU A 81 -2.80 -0.29 5.46
CA LEU A 81 -1.73 -1.05 6.10
C LEU A 81 -0.43 -0.24 6.05
N GLU A 82 0.55 -0.64 6.84
CA GLU A 82 1.84 0.02 6.94
C GLU A 82 2.99 -0.92 6.57
N PHE A 83 3.81 -0.48 5.61
CA PHE A 83 5.14 -1.02 5.40
C PHE A 83 6.11 -0.24 6.26
N GLY A 84 6.49 -0.82 7.40
CA GLY A 84 7.50 -0.27 8.29
C GLY A 84 8.92 -0.37 7.73
N THR A 85 9.83 0.39 8.34
CA THR A 85 11.27 0.18 8.12
C THR A 85 11.71 -1.23 8.48
N LEU A 86 12.94 -1.63 8.11
CA LEU A 86 13.43 -3.00 8.32
C LEU A 86 13.22 -3.51 9.76
N ALA A 87 13.39 -2.63 10.76
CA ALA A 87 13.20 -2.98 12.16
C ALA A 87 11.72 -3.12 12.60
N ARG A 88 10.76 -2.62 11.82
CA ARG A 88 9.33 -2.56 12.17
C ARG A 88 8.45 -3.55 11.41
N GLY A 89 8.84 -3.99 10.21
CA GLY A 89 8.07 -4.98 9.46
C GLY A 89 6.74 -4.44 8.92
N THR A 90 5.66 -5.23 8.93
CA THR A 90 4.31 -4.76 8.59
C THR A 90 3.36 -4.84 9.77
N ASP A 91 2.26 -4.09 9.72
CA ASP A 91 1.19 -4.11 10.73
C ASP A 91 0.13 -5.21 10.51
N LEU A 92 0.34 -6.07 9.51
CA LEU A 92 -0.58 -7.14 9.16
C LEU A 92 -0.51 -8.29 10.17
N THR A 93 -1.68 -8.69 10.69
CA THR A 93 -1.82 -9.92 11.52
C THR A 93 -1.97 -11.17 10.65
N ASN A 94 -2.68 -11.04 9.52
CA ASN A 94 -2.91 -12.09 8.52
C ASN A 94 -2.48 -11.59 7.14
N ASP A 95 -2.34 -12.52 6.18
CA ASP A 95 -2.13 -12.14 4.78
C ASP A 95 -3.37 -11.37 4.27
N CYS A 96 -3.15 -10.24 3.60
CA CYS A 96 -4.20 -9.38 3.09
C CYS A 96 -4.35 -9.59 1.57
N LEU A 97 -5.54 -9.99 1.12
CA LEU A 97 -5.84 -10.18 -0.30
C LEU A 97 -6.55 -8.95 -0.86
N LEU A 98 -5.92 -8.30 -1.83
CA LEU A 98 -6.50 -7.21 -2.61
C LEU A 98 -7.00 -7.77 -3.94
N THR A 99 -8.24 -7.48 -4.31
CA THR A 99 -8.86 -7.92 -5.57
C THR A 99 -9.32 -6.72 -6.38
N LEU A 100 -8.81 -6.63 -7.61
CA LEU A 100 -9.26 -5.69 -8.63
C LEU A 100 -10.32 -6.35 -9.49
N SER A 101 -11.44 -5.66 -9.72
CA SER A 101 -12.56 -6.15 -10.53
C SER A 101 -12.96 -5.11 -11.58
N GLY A 102 -13.34 -5.54 -12.79
CA GLY A 102 -13.75 -4.63 -13.85
C GLY A 102 -13.85 -5.29 -15.22
N ALA A 103 -14.82 -4.86 -16.02
CA ALA A 103 -15.11 -5.40 -17.35
C ALA A 103 -15.23 -6.94 -17.40
N GLY A 104 -15.85 -7.54 -16.37
CA GLY A 104 -16.05 -8.99 -16.27
C GLY A 104 -14.79 -9.81 -15.94
N SER A 105 -13.67 -9.14 -15.65
CA SER A 105 -12.42 -9.78 -15.25
C SER A 105 -12.03 -9.40 -13.83
N THR A 106 -11.29 -10.27 -13.15
CA THR A 106 -10.69 -10.00 -11.85
C THR A 106 -9.20 -10.30 -11.85
N ALA A 107 -8.46 -9.65 -10.96
CA ALA A 107 -7.08 -9.98 -10.65
C ALA A 107 -6.84 -9.73 -9.16
N SER A 108 -6.02 -10.55 -8.53
CA SER A 108 -5.76 -10.44 -7.09
C SER A 108 -4.27 -10.35 -6.79
N LEU A 109 -3.97 -9.73 -5.66
CA LEU A 109 -2.63 -9.53 -5.12
C LEU A 109 -2.68 -9.85 -3.63
N THR A 110 -1.76 -10.67 -3.16
CA THR A 110 -1.64 -11.00 -1.74
C THR A 110 -0.48 -10.24 -1.13
N ILE A 111 -0.77 -9.47 -0.09
CA ILE A 111 0.25 -8.85 0.77
C ILE A 111 0.42 -9.78 1.96
N LYS A 112 1.55 -10.47 2.00
CA LYS A 112 1.90 -11.38 3.10
C LYS A 112 2.12 -10.59 4.37
N LYS A 113 1.88 -11.22 5.53
CA LYS A 113 2.26 -10.63 6.84
C LYS A 113 3.76 -10.32 6.98
N SER A 114 4.60 -11.00 6.19
CA SER A 114 6.03 -10.71 6.08
C SER A 114 6.34 -9.44 5.28
N GLY A 115 5.33 -8.83 4.68
CA GLY A 115 5.41 -7.70 3.76
C GLY A 115 5.75 -8.07 2.32
N ASN A 116 5.89 -9.35 1.98
CA ASN A 116 6.04 -9.77 0.57
C ASN A 116 4.74 -9.55 -0.22
N ILE A 117 4.86 -9.29 -1.51
CA ILE A 117 3.72 -9.09 -2.42
C ILE A 117 3.76 -10.17 -3.49
N GLU A 118 2.65 -10.92 -3.61
CA GLU A 118 2.48 -12.06 -4.54
C GLU A 118 1.27 -11.80 -5.46
#